data_AF-A0A956KU60-F1
#
_entry.id   AF-A0A956KU60-F1
#
_cell.length_a   1.000
_cell.length_b   1.000
_cell.length_c   1.000
_cell.angle_alpha   90.00
_cell.angle_beta   90.00
_cell.angle_gamma   90.00
#
_symmetry.space_group_name_H-M   'P 1'
#
loop_
_entity.id
_entity.type
_entity.pdbx_description
1 polymer ?
#
loop_
_entity_poly.entity_id
_entity_poly.type
_entity_poly.pdbx_seq_one_letter_code
_entity_poly.pdbx_strand_id
1 'polypeptide(L)'
;GTAEVDPRLSRVIDPGHGAFSVMAKSEDARLLVAALQSLSIEEQAYLMWSYADKSTQPEIAERVGMTAAQVNGRIHRAREKLRRRLDELSVSSEQRGSIHKGFDTWMQSLRRKVSKDED
;
A
#
# COMPACT_ATOMS: atom_id res chain seq x y z
N GLY A 1 38.19 22.84 12.33
CA GLY A 1 37.18 23.84 11.94
C GLY A 1 35.93 23.09 11.54
N THR A 2 34.95 23.01 12.44
CA THR A 2 33.65 22.40 12.18
C THR A 2 32.84 23.34 11.31
N ALA A 3 32.45 22.89 10.11
CA ALA A 3 31.55 23.65 9.24
C ALA A 3 30.22 23.86 9.98
N GLU A 4 29.95 25.10 10.35
CA GLU A 4 28.70 25.52 10.96
C GLU A 4 27.60 25.35 9.91
N VAL A 5 26.74 24.35 10.11
CA VAL A 5 25.62 24.06 9.21
C VAL A 5 24.62 25.19 9.34
N ASP A 6 24.34 25.90 8.24
CA ASP A 6 23.41 27.03 8.22
C ASP A 6 22.06 26.64 8.86
N PRO A 7 21.60 27.36 9.91
CA PRO A 7 20.34 27.06 10.60
C PRO A 7 19.08 27.20 9.72
N ARG A 8 19.19 27.75 8.51
CA ARG A 8 18.12 27.73 7.51
C ARG A 8 18.07 26.41 6.73
N LEU A 9 19.21 25.76 6.50
CA LEU A 9 19.26 24.44 5.85
C LEU A 9 18.70 23.34 6.78
N SER A 10 18.91 23.45 8.09
CA SER A 10 18.39 22.49 9.07
C SER A 10 16.86 22.48 9.19
N ARG A 11 16.15 23.55 8.81
CA ARG A 11 14.67 23.58 8.74
C ARG A 11 14.11 22.94 7.46
N VAL A 12 14.90 22.83 6.40
CA VAL A 12 14.53 22.16 5.14
C VAL A 12 14.69 20.64 5.26
N ILE A 13 15.58 20.20 6.15
CA ILE A 13 15.79 18.79 6.50
C ILE A 13 14.89 18.44 7.69
N ASP A 14 13.57 18.58 7.52
CA ASP A 14 12.69 17.65 8.21
C ASP A 14 12.73 16.34 7.40
N PRO A 15 13.24 15.23 7.94
CA PRO A 15 13.30 13.95 7.23
C PRO A 15 11.93 13.50 6.68
N GLY A 16 10.83 14.00 7.25
CA GLY A 16 9.46 13.71 6.83
C GLY A 16 8.86 14.67 5.80
N HIS A 17 9.42 15.87 5.60
CA HIS A 17 8.82 16.96 4.81
C HIS A 17 9.75 17.62 3.77
N GLY A 18 11.00 17.17 3.64
CA GLY A 18 11.88 17.59 2.53
C GLY A 18 11.38 17.12 1.16
N ALA A 19 11.75 17.83 0.09
CA ALA A 19 11.33 17.53 -1.29
C ALA A 19 11.61 16.07 -1.71
N PHE A 20 12.76 15.52 -1.31
CA PHE A 20 13.12 14.12 -1.55
C PHE A 20 12.19 13.13 -0.83
N SER A 21 11.74 13.45 0.40
CA SER A 21 10.81 12.62 1.17
C SER A 21 9.41 12.62 0.52
N VAL A 22 8.96 13.78 0.03
CA VAL A 22 7.70 13.90 -0.72
C VAL A 22 7.79 13.14 -2.05
N MET A 23 8.89 13.27 -2.78
CA MET A 23 9.12 12.55 -4.04
C MET A 23 9.19 11.03 -3.82
N ALA A 24 9.90 10.56 -2.79
CA ALA A 24 9.97 9.15 -2.43
C ALA A 24 8.58 8.57 -2.12
N LYS A 25 7.77 9.27 -1.32
CA LYS A 25 6.37 8.87 -1.05
C LYS A 25 5.52 8.83 -2.33
N SER A 26 5.71 9.78 -3.25
CA SER A 26 4.99 9.80 -4.52
C SER A 26 5.38 8.64 -5.43
N GLU A 27 6.65 8.24 -5.41
CA GLU A 27 7.17 7.13 -6.19
C GLU A 27 6.71 5.79 -5.61
N ASP A 28 6.77 5.62 -4.29
CA ASP A 28 6.24 4.43 -3.61
C ASP A 28 4.75 4.24 -3.90
N ALA A 29 3.97 5.33 -3.92
CA ALA A 29 2.55 5.29 -4.28
C ALA A 29 2.33 4.87 -5.75
N ARG A 30 3.16 5.33 -6.68
CA ARG A 30 3.10 4.92 -8.10
C ARG A 30 3.43 3.45 -8.26
N LEU A 31 4.46 2.95 -7.59
CA LEU A 31 4.85 1.54 -7.64
C LEU A 31 3.75 0.65 -7.05
N LEU A 32 3.09 1.11 -5.99
CA LEU A 32 1.95 0.40 -5.41
C LEU A 32 0.76 0.33 -6.37
N VAL A 33 0.42 1.43 -7.04
CA VAL A 33 -0.64 1.44 -8.07
C VAL A 33 -0.28 0.53 -9.24
N ALA A 34 0.96 0.59 -9.73
CA ALA A 34 1.44 -0.26 -10.82
C ALA A 34 1.39 -1.75 -10.44
N ALA A 35 1.82 -2.09 -9.22
CA ALA A 35 1.74 -3.46 -8.71
C ALA A 35 0.30 -3.93 -8.60
N LEU A 36 -0.62 -3.10 -8.10
CA LEU A 36 -2.05 -3.42 -8.00
C LEU A 36 -2.69 -3.62 -9.37
N GLN A 37 -2.39 -2.77 -10.35
CA GLN A 37 -2.88 -2.91 -11.73
C GLN A 37 -2.41 -4.19 -12.42
N SER A 38 -1.33 -4.81 -11.94
CA SER A 38 -0.84 -6.09 -12.47
C SER A 38 -1.61 -7.32 -11.96
N LEU A 39 -2.47 -7.15 -10.96
CA LEU A 39 -3.39 -8.19 -10.47
C LEU A 39 -4.63 -8.25 -11.37
N SER A 40 -5.29 -9.42 -11.41
CA SER A 40 -6.59 -9.52 -12.06
C SER A 40 -7.62 -8.65 -11.32
N ILE A 41 -8.68 -8.23 -12.02
CA ILE A 41 -9.77 -7.46 -11.41
C ILE A 41 -10.39 -8.23 -10.22
N GLU A 42 -10.50 -9.55 -10.31
CA GLU A 42 -10.99 -10.40 -9.22
C GLU A 42 -10.06 -10.34 -8.00
N GLU A 43 -8.73 -10.44 -8.21
CA GLU A 43 -7.74 -10.33 -7.14
C GLU A 43 -7.75 -8.94 -6.48
N GLN A 44 -7.88 -7.87 -7.29
CA GLN A 44 -8.01 -6.50 -6.78
C GLN A 44 -9.28 -6.34 -5.94
N ALA A 45 -10.40 -6.92 -6.38
CA ALA A 45 -11.68 -6.87 -5.67
C ALA A 45 -11.60 -7.57 -4.30
N TYR A 46 -11.00 -8.77 -4.22
CA TYR A 46 -10.82 -9.46 -2.94
C TYR A 46 -9.99 -8.65 -1.94
N LEU A 47 -8.94 -7.96 -2.41
CA LEU A 47 -8.17 -7.06 -1.56
C LEU A 47 -9.02 -5.85 -1.15
N MET A 48 -9.74 -5.23 -2.08
CA MET A 48 -10.58 -4.08 -1.76
C MET A 48 -11.67 -4.42 -0.72
N TRP A 49 -12.39 -5.52 -0.91
CA TRP A 49 -13.43 -5.94 0.02
C TRP A 49 -12.87 -6.28 1.41
N SER A 50 -11.69 -6.93 1.46
CA SER A 50 -11.07 -7.30 2.73
C SER A 50 -10.50 -6.10 3.50
N TYR A 51 -10.06 -5.03 2.82
CA TYR A 51 -9.31 -3.94 3.45
C TYR A 51 -10.05 -2.62 3.51
N ALA A 52 -10.84 -2.30 2.49
CA ALA A 52 -11.56 -1.06 2.36
C ALA A 52 -13.00 -1.19 2.89
N ASP A 53 -13.72 -2.22 2.45
CA ASP A 53 -15.12 -2.46 2.85
C ASP A 53 -15.24 -3.14 4.22
N LYS A 54 -14.11 -3.57 4.81
CA LYS A 54 -14.04 -4.39 6.03
C LYS A 54 -14.91 -5.66 5.99
N SER A 55 -15.25 -6.12 4.79
CA SER A 55 -16.04 -7.34 4.63
C SER A 55 -15.25 -8.51 5.20
N THR A 56 -15.89 -9.23 6.10
CA THR A 56 -15.38 -10.47 6.67
C THR A 56 -15.30 -11.53 5.57
N GLN A 57 -14.43 -12.53 5.77
CA GLN A 57 -14.28 -13.62 4.82
C GLN A 57 -15.61 -14.35 4.53
N PRO A 58 -16.52 -14.56 5.50
CA PRO A 58 -17.86 -15.06 5.23
C PRO A 58 -18.73 -14.15 4.34
N GLU A 59 -18.74 -12.83 4.57
CA GLU A 59 -19.53 -11.90 3.75
C GLU A 59 -19.03 -11.85 2.30
N ILE A 60 -17.71 -11.87 2.12
CA ILE A 60 -17.11 -11.97 0.78
C ILE A 60 -17.48 -13.31 0.14
N ALA A 61 -17.44 -14.40 0.91
CA ALA A 61 -17.76 -15.74 0.44
C ALA A 61 -19.22 -15.86 -0.03
N GLU A 62 -20.16 -15.26 0.70
CA GLU A 62 -21.54 -15.12 0.28
C GLU A 62 -21.66 -14.32 -1.02
N ARG A 63 -20.99 -13.16 -1.10
CA ARG A 63 -20.99 -12.28 -2.29
C ARG A 63 -20.53 -12.99 -3.56
N VAL A 64 -19.57 -13.91 -3.48
CA VAL A 64 -19.00 -14.60 -4.66
C VAL A 64 -19.43 -16.06 -4.81
N GLY A 65 -20.32 -16.57 -3.95
CA GLY A 65 -20.79 -17.96 -4.00
C GLY A 65 -19.69 -19.00 -3.71
N MET A 66 -18.80 -18.72 -2.76
CA MET A 66 -17.67 -19.58 -2.38
C MET A 66 -17.70 -19.91 -0.88
N THR A 67 -16.78 -20.74 -0.41
CA THR A 67 -16.55 -20.92 1.03
C THR A 67 -15.59 -19.85 1.58
N ALA A 68 -15.70 -19.53 2.87
CA ALA A 68 -14.77 -18.61 3.54
C ALA A 68 -13.30 -19.07 3.43
N ALA A 69 -13.05 -20.39 3.44
CA ALA A 69 -11.71 -20.94 3.25
C ALA A 69 -11.17 -20.68 1.83
N GLN A 70 -12.01 -20.82 0.80
CA GLN A 70 -11.64 -20.50 -0.59
C GLN A 70 -11.34 -19.01 -0.76
N VAL A 71 -12.15 -18.14 -0.15
CA VAL A 71 -11.93 -16.69 -0.14
C VAL A 71 -10.63 -16.33 0.58
N ASN A 72 -10.38 -16.88 1.77
CA ASN A 72 -9.14 -16.65 2.50
C ASN A 72 -7.91 -17.05 1.67
N GLY A 73 -7.97 -18.21 1.00
CA GLY A 73 -6.91 -18.64 0.08
C GLY A 73 -6.71 -17.69 -1.11
N ARG A 74 -7.78 -17.11 -1.67
CA ARG A 74 -7.70 -16.13 -2.75
C ARG A 74 -7.09 -14.80 -2.28
N ILE A 75 -7.54 -14.27 -1.14
CA ILE A 75 -6.98 -13.05 -0.53
C ILE A 75 -5.49 -13.23 -0.26
N HIS A 76 -5.09 -14.36 0.33
CA HIS A 76 -3.69 -14.65 0.60
C HIS A 76 -2.85 -14.69 -0.69
N ARG A 77 -3.32 -15.37 -1.73
CA ARG A 77 -2.61 -15.43 -3.03
C ARG A 77 -2.53 -14.06 -3.70
N ALA A 78 -3.60 -13.28 -3.68
CA ALA A 78 -3.60 -11.91 -4.22
C ALA A 78 -2.58 -11.03 -3.49
N ARG A 79 -2.51 -11.14 -2.15
CA ARG A 79 -1.52 -10.41 -1.33
C ARG A 79 -0.09 -10.82 -1.68
N GLU A 80 0.18 -12.12 -1.79
CA GLU A 80 1.52 -12.61 -2.12
C GLU A 80 1.95 -12.18 -3.51
N LYS A 81 1.03 -12.22 -4.49
CA LYS A 81 1.28 -11.73 -5.85
C LYS A 81 1.60 -10.25 -5.86
N LEU A 82 0.83 -9.44 -5.13
CA LEU A 82 1.08 -8.00 -5.00
C LEU A 82 2.44 -7.73 -4.37
N ARG A 83 2.78 -8.44 -3.30
CA ARG A 83 4.09 -8.35 -2.62
C ARG A 83 5.24 -8.66 -3.57
N ARG A 84 5.14 -9.75 -4.33
CA ARG A 84 6.14 -10.12 -5.33
C ARG A 84 6.31 -9.04 -6.39
N ARG A 85 5.21 -8.43 -6.84
CA ARG A 85 5.25 -7.34 -7.83
C ARG A 85 5.91 -6.08 -7.28
N LEU A 86 5.65 -5.73 -6.02
CA LEU A 86 6.35 -4.63 -5.36
C LEU A 86 7.85 -4.90 -5.24
N ASP A 87 8.24 -6.13 -4.93
CA ASP A 87 9.66 -6.52 -4.87
C ASP A 87 10.31 -6.46 -6.26
N GLU A 88 9.63 -6.92 -7.31
CA GLU A 88 10.09 -6.84 -8.72
C GLU A 88 10.26 -5.40 -9.21
N LEU A 89 9.39 -4.48 -8.79
CA LEU A 89 9.40 -3.07 -9.21
C LEU A 89 10.38 -2.20 -8.38
N SER A 90 10.79 -2.68 -7.21
CA SER A 90 11.71 -1.96 -6.33
C SER A 90 13.16 -2.04 -6.81
N VAL A 91 13.86 -0.91 -6.81
CA VAL A 91 15.25 -0.85 -7.30
C VAL A 91 16.27 -1.04 -6.15
N SER A 92 15.88 -0.80 -4.90
CA SER A 92 16.75 -0.96 -3.72
C SER A 92 16.07 -1.61 -2.51
N SER A 93 16.86 -2.16 -1.58
CA SER A 93 16.37 -2.75 -0.34
C SER A 93 15.71 -1.73 0.60
N GLU A 94 16.20 -0.49 0.62
CA GLU A 94 15.58 0.61 1.38
C GLU A 94 14.22 0.98 0.78
N GLN A 95 14.13 1.02 -0.55
CA GLN A 95 12.88 1.25 -1.26
C GLN A 95 11.88 0.13 -1.03
N ARG A 96 12.32 -1.15 -0.98
CA ARG A 96 11.46 -2.27 -0.53
C ARG A 96 10.91 -2.03 0.87
N GLY A 97 11.77 -1.71 1.83
CA GLY A 97 11.33 -1.44 3.21
C GLY A 97 10.30 -0.32 3.28
N SER A 98 10.52 0.78 2.55
CA SER A 98 9.59 1.91 2.46
C SER A 98 8.26 1.51 1.81
N ILE A 99 8.30 0.80 0.69
CA ILE A 99 7.12 0.33 -0.05
C ILE A 99 6.28 -0.64 0.79
N HIS A 100 6.88 -1.61 1.49
CA HIS A 100 6.13 -2.55 2.33
C HIS A 100 5.45 -1.83 3.50
N LYS A 101 6.14 -0.89 4.15
CA LYS A 101 5.54 -0.05 5.20
C LYS A 101 4.47 0.90 4.64
N GLY A 102 4.71 1.44 3.44
CA GLY A 102 3.78 2.27 2.68
C GLY A 102 2.53 1.48 2.29
N PHE A 103 2.68 0.22 1.91
CA PHE A 103 1.60 -0.71 1.61
C PHE A 103 0.70 -0.95 2.83
N ASP A 104 1.26 -1.29 3.99
CA ASP A 104 0.48 -1.45 5.22
C ASP A 104 -0.24 -0.15 5.62
N THR A 105 0.43 0.99 5.44
CA THR A 105 -0.15 2.31 5.70
C THR A 105 -1.26 2.64 4.70
N TRP A 106 -1.08 2.28 3.44
CA TRP A 106 -2.05 2.48 2.37
C TRP A 106 -3.28 1.58 2.56
N MET A 107 -3.08 0.30 2.91
CA MET A 107 -4.17 -0.62 3.29
C MET A 107 -4.97 -0.08 4.47
N GLN A 108 -4.30 0.49 5.47
CA GLN A 108 -4.97 1.18 6.58
C GLN A 108 -5.66 2.49 6.16
N SER A 109 -5.19 3.14 5.09
CA SER A 109 -5.78 4.37 4.56
C SER A 109 -7.03 4.11 3.72
N LEU A 110 -7.08 2.98 2.99
CA LEU A 110 -8.28 2.54 2.27
C LEU A 110 -9.45 2.38 3.24
N ARG A 111 -9.18 1.80 4.41
CA ARG A 111 -10.13 1.71 5.53
C ARG A 111 -10.73 3.05 5.97
N ARG A 112 -10.02 4.17 5.79
CA ARG A 112 -10.49 5.51 6.19
C ARG A 112 -11.22 6.25 5.08
N LYS A 113 -10.91 5.99 3.81
CA LYS A 113 -11.48 6.71 2.67
C LYS A 113 -12.87 6.22 2.30
N VAL A 114 -13.13 4.91 2.36
CA VAL A 114 -14.47 4.36 2.06
C VAL A 114 -15.53 4.88 3.04
N SER A 115 -15.19 5.07 4.32
CA SER A 115 -16.11 5.67 5.30
C SER A 115 -16.40 7.15 5.08
N LYS A 116 -15.78 7.81 4.09
CA LYS A 116 -15.93 9.25 3.82
C LYS A 116 -16.76 9.55 2.57
N ASP A 117 -17.08 8.54 1.76
CA ASP A 117 -17.86 8.66 0.53
C ASP A 117 -19.33 8.22 0.74
N GLU A 118 -19.73 7.89 1.97
CA GLU A 118 -21.13 7.55 2.37
C GLU A 118 -21.88 8.71 3.06
N ASP A 119 -21.26 9.91 3.14
CA ASP A 119 -21.87 11.15 3.68
C ASP A 119 -22.17 12.18 2.58
#